data_AF-A0AAP0VBD7-F1
#
_entry.id   AF-A0AAP0VBD7-F1
#
_cell.length_a   1.000
_cell.length_b   1.000
_cell.length_c   1.000
_cell.angle_alpha   90.00
_cell.angle_beta   90.00
_cell.angle_gamma   90.00
#
_symmetry.space_group_name_H-M   'P 1'
#
loop_
_entity.id
_entity.type
_entity.pdbx_description
1 polymer ?
#
loop_
_entity_poly.entity_id
_entity_poly.type
_entity_poly.pdbx_seq_one_letter_code
_entity_poly.pdbx_strand_id
1 'polypeptide(L)'
;MSDFVQQQNSVCDFSHSNSWIILSPIEQSIKRKIEKVGTSLKDWDIQINYGIKTGFNEAFIISTEKREEILANCQTEEERTRTAELIRPIGLKGSTGSTRDPST
;
A
#
# COMPACT_ATOMS: atom_id res chain seq x y z
N MET A 1 -35.93 -18.06 -4.14
CA MET A 1 -35.39 -16.97 -3.30
C MET A 1 -34.97 -17.46 -1.92
N SER A 2 -35.72 -18.36 -1.26
CA SER A 2 -35.33 -18.97 0.03
C SER A 2 -33.99 -19.73 -0.02
N ASP A 3 -33.76 -20.52 -1.08
CA ASP A 3 -32.58 -21.39 -1.16
C ASP A 3 -31.26 -20.61 -1.30
N PHE A 4 -31.29 -19.48 -2.01
CA PHE A 4 -30.13 -18.60 -2.16
C PHE A 4 -29.69 -18.00 -0.82
N VAL A 5 -30.66 -17.58 0.00
CA VAL A 5 -30.39 -17.02 1.33
C VAL A 5 -29.85 -18.10 2.26
N GLN A 6 -30.37 -19.33 2.20
CA GLN A 6 -29.84 -20.44 3.00
C GLN A 6 -28.39 -20.80 2.64
N GLN A 7 -28.04 -20.77 1.35
CA GLN A 7 -26.68 -21.13 0.91
C GLN A 7 -25.64 -20.04 1.13
N GLN A 8 -26.03 -18.76 1.11
CA GLN A 8 -25.10 -17.62 1.15
C GLN A 8 -25.16 -16.82 2.46
N ASN A 9 -25.78 -17.36 3.51
CA ASN A 9 -25.83 -16.68 4.80
C ASN A 9 -24.46 -16.73 5.52
N SER A 10 -24.19 -15.71 6.34
CA SER A 10 -23.05 -15.67 7.24
C SER A 10 -23.53 -15.42 8.66
N VAL A 11 -23.16 -16.30 9.59
CA VAL A 11 -23.46 -16.14 11.01
C VAL A 11 -22.51 -15.10 11.60
N CYS A 12 -23.06 -14.02 12.13
CA CYS A 12 -22.32 -12.94 12.77
C CYS A 12 -22.91 -12.71 14.17
N ASP A 13 -22.04 -12.55 15.18
CA ASP A 13 -22.45 -12.19 16.54
C ASP A 13 -22.41 -10.66 16.72
N PHE A 14 -23.51 -10.08 17.18
CA PHE A 14 -23.68 -8.64 17.42
C PHE A 14 -23.79 -8.32 18.91
N SER A 15 -23.15 -9.13 19.75
CA SER A 15 -23.19 -9.07 21.23
C SER A 15 -22.70 -7.76 21.86
N HIS A 16 -22.11 -6.84 21.09
CA HIS A 16 -21.53 -5.60 21.60
C HIS A 16 -22.07 -4.38 20.84
N SER A 17 -22.21 -3.24 21.52
CA SER A 17 -22.58 -1.94 20.94
C SER A 17 -21.48 -1.28 20.08
N ASN A 18 -20.43 -2.03 19.74
CA ASN A 18 -19.34 -1.59 18.89
C ASN A 18 -19.74 -1.61 17.42
N SER A 19 -18.95 -0.94 16.56
CA SER A 19 -19.13 -0.99 15.11
C SER A 19 -19.16 -2.44 14.63
N TRP A 20 -20.20 -2.80 13.88
CA TRP A 20 -20.38 -4.15 13.34
C TRP A 20 -19.97 -4.23 11.87
N ILE A 21 -19.51 -5.41 11.47
CA ILE A 21 -19.04 -5.70 10.12
C ILE A 21 -19.55 -7.10 9.75
N ILE A 22 -20.13 -7.24 8.56
CA ILE A 22 -20.58 -8.54 8.05
C ILE A 22 -19.41 -9.16 7.29
N LEU A 23 -18.93 -10.30 7.75
CA LEU A 23 -17.76 -10.99 7.22
C LEU A 23 -18.03 -12.48 7.12
N SER A 24 -17.44 -13.12 6.12
CA SER A 24 -17.42 -14.58 6.03
C SER A 24 -16.67 -15.20 7.22
N PRO A 25 -16.87 -16.51 7.52
CA PRO A 25 -16.19 -17.16 8.64
C PRO A 25 -14.66 -17.07 8.60
N ILE A 26 -14.07 -17.10 7.39
CA ILE A 26 -12.61 -17.00 7.22
C ILE A 26 -12.10 -15.58 7.49
N GLU A 27 -12.80 -14.56 7.00
CA GLU A 27 -12.46 -13.15 7.25
C GLU A 27 -12.59 -12.81 8.74
N GLN A 28 -13.63 -13.32 9.42
CA GLN A 28 -13.77 -13.17 10.87
C GLN A 28 -12.60 -13.81 11.64
N SER A 29 -12.10 -14.97 11.17
CA SER A 29 -10.92 -15.62 11.76
C SER A 29 -9.66 -14.77 11.59
N ILE A 30 -9.46 -14.20 10.40
CA ILE A 30 -8.33 -13.31 10.11
C ILE A 30 -8.43 -12.04 10.96
N LYS A 31 -9.59 -11.39 11.00
CA LYS A 31 -9.84 -10.20 11.82
C LYS A 31 -9.50 -10.45 13.30
N ARG A 32 -9.98 -11.55 13.89
CA ARG A 32 -9.66 -11.91 15.29
C ARG A 32 -8.17 -12.12 15.53
N LYS A 33 -7.45 -12.73 14.59
CA LYS A 33 -5.99 -12.90 14.70
C LYS A 33 -5.26 -11.56 14.66
N ILE A 34 -5.67 -10.66 13.77
CA ILE A 34 -5.11 -9.32 13.65
C ILE A 34 -5.42 -8.51 14.91
N GLU A 35 -6.65 -8.53 15.42
CA GLU A 35 -7.05 -7.81 16.64
C GLU A 35 -6.37 -8.33 17.90
N LYS A 36 -6.02 -9.63 17.95
CA LYS A 36 -5.33 -10.23 19.09
C LYS A 36 -3.87 -9.81 19.20
N VAL A 37 -3.19 -9.59 18.08
CA VAL A 37 -1.73 -9.35 18.03
C VAL A 37 -1.38 -7.92 17.61
N GLY A 38 -2.24 -7.29 16.83
CA GLY A 38 -2.02 -5.97 16.24
C GLY A 38 -2.34 -4.84 17.20
N THR A 39 -1.61 -3.73 17.04
CA THR A 39 -1.90 -2.46 17.70
C THR A 39 -2.82 -1.63 16.80
N SER A 40 -3.87 -1.02 17.36
CA SER A 40 -4.80 -0.20 16.59
C SER A 40 -4.07 1.00 15.99
N LEU A 41 -4.38 1.37 14.73
CA LEU A 41 -3.70 2.46 14.02
C LEU A 41 -3.73 3.82 14.76
N LYS A 42 -4.76 4.05 15.57
CA LYS A 42 -4.89 5.26 16.41
C LYS A 42 -3.80 5.37 17.49
N ASP A 43 -3.22 4.24 17.90
CA ASP A 43 -2.24 4.15 18.98
C ASP A 43 -0.80 4.12 18.42
N TRP A 44 -0.64 4.22 17.10
CA TRP A 44 0.67 4.32 16.45
C TRP A 44 1.15 5.77 16.48
N ASP A 45 2.45 5.97 16.72
CA ASP A 45 3.09 7.30 16.68
C ASP A 45 3.31 7.77 15.23
N ILE A 46 2.20 7.95 14.49
CA ILE A 46 2.20 8.37 13.09
C ILE A 46 1.18 9.50 12.87
N GLN A 47 1.54 10.50 12.07
CA GLN A 47 0.62 11.56 11.66
C GLN A 47 -0.06 11.21 10.32
N ILE A 48 -1.32 10.81 10.37
CA ILE A 48 -2.13 10.45 9.19
C ILE A 48 -2.70 11.73 8.58
N ASN A 49 -1.97 12.30 7.63
CA ASN A 49 -2.36 13.56 6.99
C ASN A 49 -3.16 13.36 5.68
N TYR A 50 -2.86 12.34 4.86
CA TYR A 50 -3.60 11.93 3.64
C TYR A 50 -3.18 10.51 3.19
N GLY A 51 -4.13 9.68 2.73
CA GLY A 51 -3.85 8.37 2.08
C GLY A 51 -3.00 7.37 2.88
N ILE A 52 -2.49 6.32 2.21
CA ILE A 52 -1.44 5.44 2.76
C ILE A 52 -0.10 6.19 2.66
N LYS A 53 0.26 6.91 3.72
CA LYS A 53 1.65 7.27 4.00
C LYS A 53 2.16 6.30 5.07
N THR A 54 2.44 5.06 4.71
CA THR A 54 3.29 4.25 5.59
C THR A 54 4.56 5.07 5.80
N GLY A 55 4.96 5.34 7.05
CA GLY A 55 6.11 6.19 7.39
C GLY A 55 7.47 5.67 6.88
N PHE A 56 7.46 4.69 5.97
CA PHE A 56 8.59 4.03 5.33
C PHE A 56 8.63 4.35 3.83
N ASN A 57 8.52 5.62 3.46
CA ASN A 57 8.69 6.04 2.07
C ASN A 57 10.08 5.66 1.52
N GLU A 58 11.10 5.61 2.38
CA GLU A 58 12.46 5.19 2.01
C GLU A 58 12.54 3.73 1.51
N ALA A 59 11.58 2.87 1.89
CA ALA A 59 11.52 1.50 1.37
C ALA A 59 11.05 1.44 -0.10
N PHE A 60 10.39 2.49 -0.59
CA PHE A 60 9.76 2.54 -1.92
C PHE A 60 10.31 3.64 -2.83
N ILE A 61 10.99 4.63 -2.26
CA ILE A 61 11.67 5.71 -2.97
C ILE A 61 13.17 5.50 -2.79
N ILE A 62 13.83 5.09 -3.86
CA ILE A 62 15.28 4.89 -3.91
C ILE A 62 15.94 5.99 -4.71
N SER A 63 17.20 6.30 -4.40
CA SER A 63 18.00 7.25 -5.17
C SER A 63 18.50 6.63 -6.49
N THR A 64 19.02 7.47 -7.39
CA THR A 64 19.62 6.99 -8.65
C THR A 64 20.81 6.07 -8.39
N GLU A 65 21.63 6.36 -7.37
CA GLU A 65 22.78 5.55 -6.99
C GLU A 65 22.33 4.15 -6.54
N LYS A 66 21.27 4.08 -5.73
CA LYS A 66 20.70 2.81 -5.29
C LYS A 66 20.07 2.03 -6.44
N ARG A 67 19.46 2.71 -7.40
CA ARG A 67 18.97 2.08 -8.64
C ARG A 67 20.11 1.44 -9.42
N GLU A 68 21.24 2.13 -9.57
CA GLU A 68 22.41 1.60 -10.28
C GLU A 68 23.04 0.42 -9.54
N GLU A 69 23.16 0.48 -8.22
CA GLU A 69 23.63 -0.62 -7.38
C GLU A 69 22.75 -1.88 -7.55
N ILE A 70 21.43 -1.72 -7.54
CA ILE A 70 20.49 -2.83 -7.74
C ILE A 70 20.66 -3.46 -9.13
N LEU A 71 20.77 -2.64 -10.19
CA LEU A 71 20.94 -3.11 -11.56
C LEU A 71 22.32 -3.72 -11.83
N ALA A 72 23.35 -3.29 -11.09
CA ALA A 72 24.71 -3.85 -11.16
C ALA A 72 24.80 -5.23 -10.49
N ASN A 73 23.95 -5.50 -9.49
CA ASN A 73 23.89 -6.78 -8.79
C ASN A 73 23.03 -7.85 -9.49
N CYS A 74 22.37 -7.52 -10.61
CA CYS A 74 21.63 -8.51 -11.41
C CYS A 74 22.60 -9.51 -12.05
N GLN A 75 22.27 -10.80 -11.98
CA GLN A 75 23.14 -11.87 -12.45
C GLN A 75 23.03 -12.10 -13.97
N THR A 76 21.87 -11.80 -14.56
CA THR A 76 21.64 -11.92 -16.00
C THR A 76 21.03 -10.66 -16.59
N GLU A 77 21.16 -10.52 -17.91
CA GLU A 77 20.61 -9.36 -18.65
C GLU A 77 19.07 -9.37 -18.64
N GLU A 78 18.44 -10.55 -18.63
CA GLU A 78 16.99 -10.71 -18.51
C GLU A 78 16.48 -10.31 -17.11
N GLU A 79 17.25 -10.56 -16.06
CA GLU A 79 16.96 -10.07 -14.71
C GLU A 79 17.09 -8.55 -14.66
N ARG A 80 18.18 -8.01 -15.20
CA ARG A 80 18.45 -6.57 -15.26
C ARG A 80 17.33 -5.80 -15.95
N THR A 81 16.85 -6.31 -17.09
CA THR A 81 15.74 -5.69 -17.85
C THR A 81 14.45 -5.66 -17.04
N ARG A 82 14.05 -6.80 -16.43
CA ARG A 82 12.85 -6.87 -15.59
C ARG A 82 12.93 -5.97 -14.37
N THR A 83 14.09 -5.94 -13.70
CA THR A 83 14.34 -5.08 -12.55
C THR A 83 14.30 -3.60 -12.92
N ALA A 84 14.83 -3.22 -14.09
CA ALA A 84 14.77 -1.85 -14.59
C ALA A 84 13.33 -1.38 -14.87
N GLU A 85 12.45 -2.27 -15.37
CA GLU A 85 11.03 -1.98 -15.60
C GLU A 85 10.23 -1.83 -14.29
N LEU A 86 10.63 -2.53 -13.23
CA LEU A 86 10.01 -2.44 -11.91
C LEU A 86 10.33 -1.11 -11.20
N ILE A 87 11.52 -0.56 -11.43
CA ILE A 87 11.94 0.72 -10.83
C ILE A 87 11.46 1.88 -11.72
N ARG A 88 10.35 2.51 -11.33
CA ARG A 88 9.73 3.61 -12.08
C ARG A 88 10.19 4.99 -11.58
N PRO A 89 10.49 5.94 -12.50
CA PRO A 89 10.82 7.30 -12.11
C PRO A 89 9.59 7.98 -11.49
N ILE A 90 9.80 8.65 -10.35
CA ILE A 90 8.76 9.46 -9.73
C ILE A 90 8.82 10.84 -10.38
N GLY A 91 7.90 11.09 -11.32
CA GLY A 91 7.72 12.40 -11.91
C GLY A 91 7.19 13.38 -10.87
N LEU A 92 8.07 14.08 -10.17
CA LEU A 92 7.69 15.31 -9.48
C LEU A 92 7.33 16.32 -10.57
N LYS A 93 6.04 16.55 -10.83
CA LYS A 93 5.57 17.68 -11.64
C LYS A 93 5.88 18.99 -10.91
N GLY A 94 7.15 19.38 -10.90
CA GLY A 94 7.56 20.75 -10.65
C GLY A 94 7.21 21.56 -11.88
N SER A 95 6.43 22.62 -11.69
CA SER A 95 6.19 23.65 -12.69
C SER A 95 7.54 24.20 -13.18
N THR A 96 8.00 23.76 -14.35
CA THR A 96 9.04 24.49 -15.06
C THR A 96 8.38 25.76 -15.60
N GLY A 97 8.54 26.86 -14.86
CA GLY A 97 8.25 28.18 -15.35
C GLY A 97 9.02 28.39 -16.64
N SER A 98 8.29 28.67 -17.71
CA SER A 98 8.83 29.17 -18.96
C SER A 98 9.52 30.50 -18.66
N THR A 99 10.82 30.46 -18.39
CA THR A 99 11.71 31.61 -18.58
C THR A 99 11.74 31.87 -20.07
N ARG A 100 10.93 32.83 -20.52
CA ARG A 100 11.14 33.47 -21.82
C ARG A 100 12.52 34.10 -21.78
N ASP A 101 13.39 33.67 -22.68
CA ASP A 101 14.65 34.36 -22.92
C ASP A 101 14.38 35.85 -23.20
N PRO A 102 15.04 36.77 -22.48
CA PRO A 102 15.10 38.15 -22.90
C PRO A 102 16.24 38.33 -23.90
N SER A 103 15.96 39.14 -24.91
CA SER A 103 16.88 39.84 -25.81
C SER A 103 17.33 39.15 -27.11
N THR A 104 16.91 39.85 -28.19
CA THR A 104 17.63 40.19 -29.43
C THR A 104 17.69 39.17 -30.55
#